data_AF-A0A2I1F9J6-F1
#
_entry.id   AF-A0A2I1F9J6-F1
#
_cell.length_a   1.000
_cell.length_b   1.000
_cell.length_c   1.000
_cell.angle_alpha   90.00
_cell.angle_beta   90.00
_cell.angle_gamma   90.00
#
_symmetry.space_group_name_H-M   'P 1'
#
loop_
_entity.id
_entity.type
_entity.pdbx_description
1 polymer ?
#
loop_
_entity_poly.entity_id
_entity_poly.type
_entity_poly.pdbx_seq_one_letter_code
_entity_poly.pdbx_strand_id
1 'polypeptide(L)'
;MVRLKNRWLLFEVIFEDTFHVSSSSSSSPPSQKLEALSTRDVYSAIKNSVQINFGDYGVGCIAASISVKYFSPFTNIGVLRISRDHYHIVWGAMTFITQIKTRKCLIRVLHLGGTIKQCQLSAINYDRDQILLLRRQAELRGKNT
;
A
#
# COMPACT_ATOMS: atom_id res chain seq x y z
N MET A 1 -16.20 19.67 24.54
CA MET A 1 -16.74 18.51 23.80
C MET A 1 -15.59 17.61 23.36
N VAL A 2 -15.56 16.34 23.77
CA VAL A 2 -14.46 15.38 23.47
C VAL A 2 -14.90 14.44 22.36
N ARG A 3 -14.02 14.19 21.37
CA ARG A 3 -14.25 13.22 20.28
C ARG A 3 -12.98 12.41 20.02
N LEU A 4 -13.14 11.15 19.62
CA LEU A 4 -12.02 10.34 19.14
C LEU A 4 -11.48 10.91 17.82
N LYS A 5 -10.15 11.08 17.74
CA LYS A 5 -9.47 11.59 16.55
C LYS A 5 -8.84 10.42 15.81
N ASN A 6 -9.17 10.27 14.53
CA ASN A 6 -8.57 9.27 13.65
C ASN A 6 -7.51 9.90 12.74
N ARG A 7 -6.65 9.05 12.20
CA ARG A 7 -5.73 9.31 11.10
C ARG A 7 -6.02 8.34 9.96
N TRP A 8 -5.75 8.82 8.75
CA TRP A 8 -5.99 8.11 7.51
C TRP A 8 -4.69 8.02 6.75
N LEU A 9 -4.23 6.80 6.49
CA LEU A 9 -3.03 6.51 5.72
C LEU A 9 -3.46 6.10 4.32
N LEU A 10 -3.06 6.88 3.33
CA LEU A 10 -3.07 6.49 1.92
C LEU A 10 -1.75 5.79 1.64
N PHE A 11 -1.81 4.57 1.11
CA PHE A 11 -0.62 3.77 0.84
C PHE A 11 -0.74 3.06 -0.50
N GLU A 12 0.40 2.63 -1.00
CA GLU A 12 0.58 1.90 -2.24
C GLU A 12 1.46 0.69 -2.00
N VAL A 13 1.14 -0.42 -2.65
CA VAL A 13 1.93 -1.65 -2.62
C VAL A 13 2.66 -1.79 -3.95
N ILE A 14 3.99 -1.79 -3.90
CA ILE A 14 4.86 -1.89 -5.06
C ILE A 14 5.41 -3.32 -5.11
N PHE A 15 5.11 -4.06 -6.18
CA PHE A 15 5.56 -5.45 -6.33
C PHE A 15 6.86 -5.55 -7.13
N GLU A 16 7.72 -6.50 -6.78
CA GLU A 16 8.98 -6.74 -7.51
C GLU A 16 8.76 -7.31 -8.92
N ASP A 17 7.71 -8.12 -9.11
CA ASP A 17 7.39 -8.75 -10.41
C ASP A 17 7.23 -7.72 -11.54
N THR A 18 6.82 -6.49 -11.19
CA THR A 18 6.65 -5.37 -12.13
C THR A 18 7.96 -4.95 -12.80
N PHE A 19 9.12 -5.25 -12.21
CA PHE A 19 10.43 -4.86 -12.72
C PHE A 19 11.07 -5.90 -13.63
N HIS A 20 10.65 -7.17 -13.56
CA HIS A 20 11.25 -8.27 -14.31
C HIS A 20 10.71 -8.45 -15.75
N VAL A 21 9.66 -7.72 -16.13
CA VAL A 21 9.10 -7.79 -17.51
C VAL A 21 9.98 -7.02 -18.52
N SER A 22 10.86 -6.12 -18.07
CA SER A 22 11.73 -5.33 -18.95
C SER A 22 13.08 -5.96 -19.28
N SER A 23 13.42 -7.12 -18.70
CA SER A 23 14.74 -7.73 -18.92
C SER A 23 14.63 -9.26 -18.89
N SER A 24 15.03 -9.89 -19.99
CA SER A 24 15.24 -11.33 -20.21
C SER A 24 14.10 -12.16 -20.82
N SER A 25 14.27 -12.40 -22.11
CA SER A 25 13.95 -13.63 -22.82
C SER A 25 14.69 -14.85 -22.23
N SER A 26 14.21 -15.43 -21.13
CA SER A 26 14.64 -16.77 -20.71
C SER A 26 13.64 -17.42 -19.76
N SER A 27 13.11 -18.55 -20.21
CA SER A 27 12.42 -19.63 -19.47
C SER A 27 12.39 -19.52 -17.93
N SER A 28 11.24 -19.15 -17.39
CA SER A 28 10.86 -19.41 -15.99
C SER A 28 9.49 -20.11 -15.95
N PRO A 29 9.24 -20.98 -14.96
CA PRO A 29 8.21 -22.04 -14.98
C PRO A 29 6.78 -21.46 -14.78
N PRO A 30 5.72 -22.29 -14.88
CA PRO A 30 4.42 -21.85 -15.38
C PRO A 30 3.78 -20.83 -14.45
N SER A 31 3.30 -19.75 -15.07
CA SER A 31 2.25 -18.82 -14.64
C SER A 31 1.55 -19.23 -13.35
N GLN A 32 2.17 -18.99 -12.19
CA GLN A 32 1.42 -18.92 -10.94
C GLN A 32 0.45 -17.77 -11.15
N LYS A 33 -0.83 -18.10 -11.29
CA LYS A 33 -1.92 -17.13 -11.39
C LYS A 33 -1.75 -16.14 -10.23
N LEU A 34 -1.26 -14.94 -10.54
CA LEU A 34 -1.00 -13.90 -9.55
C LEU A 34 -2.35 -13.56 -8.91
N GLU A 35 -2.61 -14.13 -7.73
CA GLU A 35 -3.84 -13.87 -7.02
C GLU A 35 -3.93 -12.39 -6.71
N ALA A 36 -5.06 -11.79 -7.07
CA ALA A 36 -5.37 -10.42 -6.70
C ALA A 36 -5.32 -10.29 -5.18
N LEU A 37 -4.58 -9.29 -4.70
CA LEU A 37 -4.48 -9.03 -3.27
C LEU A 37 -5.82 -8.52 -2.75
N SER A 38 -6.36 -9.14 -1.71
CA SER A 38 -7.61 -8.68 -1.10
C SER A 38 -7.35 -7.70 0.04
N THR A 39 -8.35 -6.90 0.40
CA THR A 39 -8.33 -6.04 1.59
C THR A 39 -8.00 -6.81 2.87
N ARG A 40 -8.47 -8.06 2.97
CA ARG A 40 -8.21 -8.93 4.13
C ARG A 40 -6.75 -9.34 4.21
N ASP A 41 -6.12 -9.64 3.07
CA ASP A 41 -4.72 -10.02 3.00
C ASP A 41 -3.82 -8.86 3.45
N VAL A 42 -4.10 -7.64 2.97
CA VAL A 42 -3.39 -6.43 3.38
C VAL A 42 -3.56 -6.17 4.88
N TYR A 43 -4.79 -6.27 5.38
CA TYR A 43 -5.05 -6.12 6.81
C TYR A 43 -4.27 -7.13 7.65
N SER A 44 -4.29 -8.41 7.26
CA SER A 44 -3.58 -9.48 7.97
C SER A 44 -2.07 -9.27 7.93
N ALA A 45 -1.51 -8.86 6.78
CA ALA A 45 -0.08 -8.59 6.66
C ALA A 45 0.35 -7.45 7.59
N ILE A 46 -0.42 -6.36 7.64
CA ILE A 46 -0.14 -5.24 8.54
C ILE A 46 -0.24 -5.67 10.00
N LYS A 47 -1.29 -6.41 10.37
CA LYS A 47 -1.46 -6.90 11.75
C LYS A 47 -0.32 -7.83 12.17
N ASN A 48 0.08 -8.75 11.28
CA ASN A 48 1.21 -9.66 11.53
C ASN A 48 2.53 -8.90 11.68
N SER A 49 2.78 -7.90 10.82
CA SER A 49 3.96 -7.04 10.95
C SER A 49 3.97 -6.27 12.28
N VAL A 50 2.81 -5.78 12.73
CA VAL A 50 2.71 -5.12 14.04
C VAL A 50 3.03 -6.11 15.17
N GLN A 51 2.49 -7.33 15.12
CA GLN A 51 2.78 -8.37 16.12
C GLN A 51 4.27 -8.68 16.19
N ILE A 52 4.93 -8.85 15.03
CA ILE A 52 6.35 -9.22 14.96
C ILE A 52 7.25 -8.09 15.49
N ASN A 53 6.97 -6.85 15.12
CA ASN A 53 7.87 -5.72 15.40
C ASN A 53 7.56 -4.98 16.71
N PHE A 54 6.31 -4.99 17.17
CA PHE A 54 5.84 -4.22 18.34
C PHE A 54 5.19 -5.11 19.42
N GLY A 55 5.12 -6.42 19.20
CA GLY A 55 4.58 -7.39 20.16
C GLY A 55 3.09 -7.23 20.45
N ASP A 56 2.65 -7.88 21.53
CA ASP A 56 1.25 -7.87 21.98
C ASP A 56 0.77 -6.46 22.36
N TYR A 57 1.68 -5.63 22.88
CA TYR A 57 1.38 -4.22 23.20
C TYR A 57 0.97 -3.46 21.94
N GLY A 58 1.77 -3.56 20.86
CA GLY A 58 1.47 -2.89 19.60
C GLY A 58 0.11 -3.33 19.04
N VAL A 59 -0.16 -4.64 19.05
CA VAL A 59 -1.45 -5.18 18.61
C VAL A 59 -2.61 -4.69 19.48
N GLY A 60 -2.44 -4.67 20.80
CA GLY A 60 -3.45 -4.16 21.75
C GLY A 60 -3.79 -2.69 21.50
N CYS A 61 -2.79 -1.84 21.27
CA CYS A 61 -2.98 -0.42 20.98
C CYS A 61 -3.80 -0.17 19.70
N ILE A 62 -3.58 -0.98 18.65
CA ILE A 62 -4.23 -0.76 17.36
C ILE A 62 -5.56 -1.50 17.21
N ALA A 63 -5.78 -2.60 17.97
CA ALA A 63 -6.87 -3.56 17.74
C ALA A 63 -8.26 -2.92 17.63
N ALA A 64 -8.56 -1.94 18.46
CA ALA A 64 -9.86 -1.27 18.47
C ALA A 64 -10.07 -0.26 17.34
N SER A 65 -8.99 0.20 16.68
CA SER A 65 -9.06 1.36 15.78
C SER A 65 -8.56 1.12 14.36
N ILE A 66 -7.77 0.06 14.13
CA ILE A 66 -7.25 -0.28 12.81
C ILE A 66 -8.34 -0.82 11.88
N SER A 67 -8.49 -0.23 10.69
CA SER A 67 -9.42 -0.69 9.67
C SER A 67 -8.92 -0.31 8.28
N VAL A 68 -8.67 -1.29 7.42
CA VAL A 68 -8.44 -1.04 5.99
C VAL A 68 -9.80 -0.81 5.34
N LYS A 69 -10.05 0.43 4.90
CA LYS A 69 -11.35 0.85 4.37
C LYS A 69 -11.48 0.61 2.87
N TYR A 70 -10.37 0.69 2.16
CA TYR A 70 -10.33 0.50 0.72
C TYR A 70 -8.97 -0.08 0.33
N PHE A 71 -8.98 -0.98 -0.64
CA PHE A 71 -7.79 -1.42 -1.34
C PHE A 71 -8.20 -1.82 -2.75
N SER A 72 -7.49 -1.33 -3.75
CA SER A 72 -7.68 -1.71 -5.15
C SER A 72 -6.58 -2.67 -5.59
N PRO A 73 -6.90 -3.91 -5.99
CA PRO A 73 -5.90 -4.83 -6.53
C PRO A 73 -5.35 -4.41 -7.90
N PHE A 74 -6.01 -3.46 -8.58
CA PHE A 74 -5.58 -2.98 -9.89
C PHE A 74 -4.52 -1.88 -9.78
N THR A 75 -4.77 -0.87 -8.92
CA THR A 75 -3.82 0.23 -8.70
C THR A 75 -2.86 -0.04 -7.54
N ASN A 76 -3.10 -1.09 -6.75
CA ASN A 76 -2.36 -1.43 -5.53
C ASN A 76 -2.37 -0.33 -4.46
N ILE A 77 -3.33 0.59 -4.56
CA ILE A 77 -3.52 1.70 -3.61
C ILE A 77 -4.59 1.31 -2.59
N GLY A 78 -4.34 1.64 -1.33
CA GLY A 78 -5.27 1.43 -0.24
C GLY A 78 -5.36 2.59 0.73
N VAL A 79 -6.45 2.59 1.51
CA VAL A 79 -6.72 3.58 2.55
C VAL A 79 -6.97 2.85 3.87
N LEU A 80 -6.15 3.16 4.87
CA LEU A 80 -6.22 2.62 6.21
C LEU A 80 -6.62 3.70 7.21
N ARG A 81 -7.54 3.38 8.11
CA ARG A 81 -7.94 4.19 9.26
C ARG A 81 -7.26 3.65 10.52
N ILE A 82 -6.80 4.55 11.38
CA ILE A 82 -6.24 4.24 12.70
C ILE A 82 -6.51 5.37 13.70
N SER A 83 -6.40 5.11 15.01
CA SER A 83 -6.39 6.16 16.03
C SER A 83 -5.20 7.12 15.83
N ARG A 84 -5.40 8.40 16.16
CA ARG A 84 -4.35 9.43 16.05
C ARG A 84 -3.12 9.12 16.91
N ASP A 85 -3.28 8.46 18.04
CA ASP A 85 -2.16 8.31 18.97
C ASP A 85 -1.28 7.10 18.60
N HIS A 86 -1.76 6.19 17.74
CA HIS A 86 -1.07 4.94 17.39
C HIS A 86 -0.76 4.77 15.89
N TYR A 87 -0.91 5.82 15.06
CA TYR A 87 -0.64 5.70 13.62
C TYR A 87 0.83 5.38 13.31
N HIS A 88 1.77 5.81 14.15
CA HIS A 88 3.21 5.60 13.95
C HIS A 88 3.59 4.11 14.04
N ILE A 89 2.93 3.35 14.92
CA ILE A 89 3.11 1.90 15.04
C ILE A 89 2.74 1.23 13.72
N VAL A 90 1.58 1.58 13.17
CA VAL A 90 1.11 1.01 11.90
C VAL A 90 1.98 1.46 10.74
N TRP A 91 2.39 2.73 10.69
CA TRP A 91 3.28 3.23 9.64
C TRP A 91 4.64 2.49 9.68
N GLY A 92 5.27 2.40 10.85
CA GLY A 92 6.53 1.65 10.99
C GLY A 92 6.38 0.17 10.65
N ALA A 93 5.29 -0.48 11.07
CA ALA A 93 5.01 -1.85 10.69
C ALA A 93 4.86 -2.01 9.16
N MET A 94 4.24 -1.05 8.47
CA MET A 94 4.09 -1.11 7.01
C MET A 94 5.44 -1.07 6.30
N THR A 95 6.43 -0.33 6.80
CA THR A 95 7.76 -0.25 6.17
C THR A 95 8.57 -1.53 6.29
N PHE A 96 8.27 -2.39 7.25
CA PHE A 96 8.95 -3.68 7.44
C PHE A 96 8.32 -4.84 6.63
N ILE A 97 7.22 -4.60 5.93
CA ILE A 97 6.58 -5.63 5.10
C ILE A 97 7.36 -5.78 3.80
N THR A 98 7.98 -6.94 3.62
CA THR A 98 8.76 -7.30 2.43
C THR A 98 8.02 -8.28 1.51
N GLN A 99 7.00 -8.96 2.02
CA GLN A 99 6.24 -9.96 1.28
C GLN A 99 4.79 -10.01 1.78
N ILE A 100 3.84 -10.10 0.85
CA ILE A 100 2.44 -10.40 1.16
C ILE A 100 2.03 -11.65 0.36
N LYS A 101 1.52 -12.66 1.07
CA LYS A 101 1.35 -14.03 0.53
C LYS A 101 2.66 -14.54 -0.07
N THR A 102 2.68 -14.81 -1.37
CA THR A 102 3.85 -15.32 -2.10
C THR A 102 4.62 -14.20 -2.81
N ARG A 103 4.10 -12.97 -2.84
CA ARG A 103 4.64 -11.88 -3.67
C ARG A 103 5.51 -10.94 -2.86
N LYS A 104 6.75 -10.71 -3.31
CA LYS A 104 7.64 -9.70 -2.72
C LYS A 104 7.13 -8.31 -3.06
N CYS A 105 7.06 -7.46 -2.04
CA CYS A 105 6.53 -6.12 -2.18
C CYS A 105 7.13 -5.15 -1.17
N LEU A 106 7.03 -3.86 -1.51
CA LEU A 106 7.30 -2.75 -0.62
C LEU A 106 6.01 -1.94 -0.44
N ILE A 107 5.69 -1.57 0.79
CA ILE A 107 4.57 -0.67 1.06
C ILE A 107 5.08 0.75 1.24
N ARG A 108 4.57 1.67 0.42
CA ARG A 108 4.85 3.10 0.50
C ARG A 108 3.63 3.86 0.99
N VAL A 109 3.80 4.68 2.03
CA VAL A 109 2.76 5.62 2.46
C VAL A 109 2.85 6.88 1.61
N LEU A 110 1.78 7.20 0.89
CA LEU A 110 1.68 8.37 0.02
C LEU A 110 1.23 9.62 0.79
N HIS A 111 0.28 9.46 1.73
CA HIS A 111 -0.28 10.59 2.45
C HIS A 111 -0.84 10.19 3.83
N LEU A 112 -0.64 11.06 4.83
CA LEU A 112 -1.27 10.99 6.14
C LEU A 112 -2.27 12.13 6.31
N GLY A 113 -3.56 11.79 6.36
CA GLY A 113 -4.65 12.75 6.48
C GLY A 113 -5.38 12.70 7.83
N GLY A 114 -6.03 13.81 8.19
CA GLY A 114 -6.96 13.85 9.33
C GLY A 114 -8.37 13.39 8.97
N THR A 115 -8.72 13.46 7.68
CA THR A 115 -10.04 13.08 7.15
C THR A 115 -9.89 12.22 5.91
N ILE A 116 -10.88 11.35 5.65
CA ILE A 116 -10.90 10.53 4.43
C ILE A 116 -10.94 11.38 3.17
N LYS A 117 -11.62 12.54 3.20
CA LYS A 117 -11.72 13.47 2.08
C LYS A 117 -10.34 13.99 1.64
N GLN A 118 -9.46 14.31 2.59
CA GLN A 118 -8.08 14.71 2.28
C GLN A 118 -7.30 13.57 1.61
N CYS A 119 -7.42 12.33 2.11
CA CYS A 119 -6.78 11.18 1.49
C CYS A 119 -7.31 10.90 0.07
N GLN A 120 -8.62 11.06 -0.16
CA GLN A 120 -9.22 10.92 -1.49
C GLN A 120 -8.68 11.96 -2.46
N LEU A 121 -8.64 13.23 -2.05
CA LEU A 121 -8.07 14.30 -2.89
C LEU A 121 -6.59 14.04 -3.20
N SER A 122 -5.82 13.59 -2.20
CA SER A 122 -4.41 13.21 -2.39
C SER A 122 -4.26 12.03 -3.35
N ALA A 123 -5.14 11.02 -3.29
CA ALA A 123 -5.13 9.88 -4.20
C ALA A 123 -5.41 10.32 -5.64
N ILE A 124 -6.44 11.16 -5.84
CA ILE A 124 -6.78 11.67 -7.17
C ILE A 124 -5.62 12.51 -7.75
N ASN A 125 -4.97 13.34 -6.94
CA ASN A 125 -3.81 14.12 -7.40
C ASN A 125 -2.63 13.21 -7.76
N TYR A 126 -2.34 12.19 -6.93
CA TYR A 126 -1.33 11.19 -7.22
C TYR A 126 -1.61 10.46 -8.54
N ASP A 127 -2.84 10.01 -8.76
CA ASP A 127 -3.23 9.31 -9.98
C ASP A 127 -3.07 10.20 -11.22
N ARG A 128 -3.43 11.48 -11.14
CA ARG A 128 -3.21 12.45 -12.22
C ARG A 128 -1.73 12.60 -12.55
N ASP A 129 -0.88 12.75 -11.53
CA ASP A 129 0.56 12.88 -11.72
C ASP A 129 1.14 11.62 -12.37
N GLN A 130 0.72 10.43 -11.94
CA GLN A 130 1.15 9.16 -12.55
C GLN A 130 0.74 9.06 -14.03
N ILE A 131 -0.49 9.42 -14.37
CA ILE A 131 -0.97 9.41 -15.77
C ILE A 131 -0.14 10.36 -16.63
N LEU A 132 0.16 11.56 -16.15
CA LEU A 132 0.99 12.53 -16.88
C LEU A 132 2.43 12.04 -17.07
N LEU A 133 3.01 11.41 -16.05
CA LEU A 133 4.34 10.81 -16.14
C LEU A 133 4.39 9.67 -17.16
N LEU A 134 3.40 8.76 -17.12
CA LEU A 134 3.32 7.63 -18.06
C LEU A 134 3.13 8.11 -19.50
N ARG A 135 2.29 9.12 -19.72
CA ARG A 135 2.11 9.74 -21.04
C ARG A 135 3.43 10.30 -21.59
N ARG A 136 4.17 11.05 -20.76
CA ARG A 136 5.47 11.60 -21.14
C ARG A 136 6.48 10.50 -21.48
N GLN A 137 6.50 9.40 -20.72
CA GLN A 137 7.39 8.25 -21.00
C GLN A 137 7.04 7.56 -22.32
N ALA A 138 5.75 7.43 -22.64
CA ALA A 138 5.30 6.85 -23.91
C ALA A 138 5.71 7.71 -25.11
N GLU A 139 5.58 9.03 -25.02
CA GLU A 139 6.00 9.98 -26.07
C GLU A 139 7.52 9.94 -26.32
N LEU A 140 8.34 9.77 -25.26
CA LEU A 140 9.80 9.63 -25.39
C LEU A 140 10.19 8.30 -26.06
N ARG A 141 9.49 7.20 -25.76
CA ARG A 141 9.74 5.89 -26.39
C ARG A 141 9.41 5.90 -27.88
N GLY A 142 8.31 6.55 -28.28
CA GLY A 142 7.91 6.63 -29.69
C GLY A 142 8.78 7.52 -30.58
N LYS A 143 9.68 8.34 -30.00
CA LYS A 143 10.66 9.15 -30.76
C LYS A 143 11.97 8.42 -31.04
N ASN A 144 12.21 7.29 -30.36
CA ASN A 144 13.43 6.48 -30.48
C ASN A 144 13.27 5.27 -31.43
N THR A 145 12.14 5.19 -32.14
CA THR A 145 11.83 4.20 -33.20
C THR A 145 11.55 4.94 -34.49
#